data_AF-A0A7S4SW75-F1
#
_entry.id   AF-A0A7S4SW75-F1
#
_cell.length_a   1.000
_cell.length_b   1.000
_cell.length_c   1.000
_cell.angle_alpha   90.00
_cell.angle_beta   90.00
_cell.angle_gamma   90.00
#
_symmetry.space_group_name_H-M   'P 1'
#
loop_
_entity.id
_entity.type
_entity.pdbx_description
1 polymer ?
#
loop_
_entity_poly.entity_id
_entity_poly.type
_entity_poly.pdbx_seq_one_letter_code
_entity_poly.pdbx_strand_id
1 'polypeptide(L)'
;VFVPTMGKESNFLVDFAAGGISGAIAKTCTAPIERVKLIIQTQDANPRIMSGEVPRYTGIGNCFARVYQEQGLRAFWAGNGVNIIRYFPTQAFNFAFKDTIKGLFPKYNAKDDFGKFFAVNVASGGLAGAGSLCIVYPLDYARTRLASDVGSGKKQFKGLTDCLVKTAKGPKGFFSL
;
A
#
# COMPACT_ATOMS: atom_id res chain seq x y z
N VAL A 1 -6.70 -13.84 -9.07
CA VAL A 1 -6.27 -14.55 -10.29
C VAL A 1 -4.75 -14.68 -10.24
N PHE A 2 -4.28 -15.77 -9.65
CA PHE A 2 -2.87 -16.18 -9.73
C PHE A 2 -2.78 -17.07 -10.97
N VAL A 3 -2.06 -16.65 -12.00
CA VAL A 3 -1.75 -17.51 -13.13
C VAL A 3 -0.50 -18.30 -12.74
N PRO A 4 -0.56 -19.64 -12.64
CA PRO A 4 0.64 -20.44 -12.47
C PRO A 4 1.21 -20.69 -13.86
N THR A 5 2.26 -19.97 -14.25
CA THR A 5 3.11 -20.41 -15.35
C THR A 5 4.08 -21.46 -14.83
N MET A 6 3.70 -22.73 -14.97
CA MET A 6 4.65 -23.84 -15.06
C MET A 6 5.31 -23.77 -16.44
N GLY A 7 6.64 -23.64 -16.47
CA GLY A 7 7.42 -23.86 -17.69
C GLY A 7 8.76 -23.12 -17.73
N LYS A 8 9.84 -23.91 -17.64
CA LYS A 8 11.27 -23.58 -17.78
C LYS A 8 11.93 -22.96 -16.54
N GLU A 9 13.20 -23.33 -16.33
CA GLU A 9 14.11 -22.70 -15.37
C GLU A 9 14.22 -21.20 -15.67
N SER A 10 13.24 -20.44 -15.19
CA SER A 10 13.32 -19.00 -15.17
C SER A 10 14.28 -18.63 -14.05
N ASN A 11 15.31 -17.85 -14.39
CA ASN A 11 16.17 -17.24 -13.40
C ASN A 11 15.27 -16.48 -12.42
N PHE A 12 15.30 -16.82 -11.14
CA PHE A 12 14.50 -16.17 -10.08
C PHE A 12 14.49 -14.63 -10.20
N LEU A 13 15.63 -14.06 -10.60
CA LEU A 13 15.79 -12.63 -10.82
C LEU A 13 14.92 -12.08 -11.96
N VAL A 14 14.72 -12.85 -13.03
CA VAL A 14 13.86 -12.53 -14.17
C VAL A 14 12.39 -12.56 -13.75
N ASP A 15 11.94 -13.60 -13.05
CA ASP A 15 10.56 -13.68 -12.54
C ASP A 15 10.26 -12.57 -11.52
N PHE A 16 11.22 -12.29 -10.64
CA PHE A 16 11.12 -11.20 -9.68
C PHE A 16 11.05 -9.83 -10.37
N ALA A 17 11.90 -9.59 -11.36
CA ALA A 17 11.89 -8.35 -12.13
C ALA A 17 10.60 -8.20 -12.96
N ALA A 18 10.16 -9.25 -13.64
CA ALA A 18 8.93 -9.27 -14.43
C ALA A 18 7.70 -9.03 -13.54
N GLY A 19 7.63 -9.69 -12.39
CA GLY A 19 6.57 -9.49 -11.40
C GLY A 19 6.58 -8.08 -10.82
N GLY A 20 7.76 -7.54 -10.50
CA GLY A 20 7.93 -6.18 -10.00
C GLY A 20 7.51 -5.11 -11.02
N ILE A 21 7.95 -5.23 -12.28
CA ILE A 21 7.60 -4.30 -13.35
C ILE A 21 6.10 -4.36 -13.66
N SER A 22 5.54 -5.57 -13.80
CA SER A 22 4.11 -5.75 -14.03
C SER A 22 3.28 -5.15 -12.89
N GLY A 23 3.68 -5.39 -11.65
CA GLY A 23 3.07 -4.80 -10.46
C GLY A 23 3.15 -3.26 -10.45
N ALA A 24 4.30 -2.70 -10.83
CA ALA A 24 4.50 -1.25 -10.89
C ALA A 24 3.62 -0.60 -11.96
N ILE A 25 3.50 -1.21 -13.15
CA ILE A 25 2.61 -0.75 -14.22
C ILE A 25 1.16 -0.79 -13.73
N ALA A 26 0.71 -1.93 -13.19
CA ALA A 26 -0.65 -2.07 -12.68
C ALA A 26 -0.97 -1.00 -11.61
N LYS A 27 -0.07 -0.80 -10.64
CA LYS A 27 -0.24 0.23 -9.60
C LYS A 27 -0.25 1.64 -10.17
N THR A 28 0.54 1.91 -11.19
CA THR A 28 0.56 3.21 -11.86
C THR A 28 -0.75 3.46 -12.62
N CYS A 29 -1.30 2.46 -13.29
CA CYS A 29 -2.61 2.58 -13.95
C CYS A 29 -3.75 2.80 -12.93
N THR A 30 -3.68 2.14 -11.77
CA THR A 30 -4.74 2.26 -10.73
C THR A 30 -4.52 3.42 -9.75
N ALA A 31 -3.37 4.10 -9.78
CA ALA A 31 -3.05 5.16 -8.83
C ALA A 31 -4.09 6.31 -8.77
N PRO A 32 -4.65 6.81 -9.89
CA PRO A 32 -5.62 7.90 -9.84
C PRO A 32 -6.88 7.56 -9.03
N ILE A 33 -7.44 6.37 -9.22
CA ILE A 33 -8.63 5.93 -8.50
C ILE A 33 -8.30 5.55 -7.04
N GLU A 34 -7.14 4.93 -6.79
CA GLU A 34 -6.68 4.67 -5.42
C GLU A 34 -6.52 5.99 -4.63
N ARG A 35 -6.01 7.04 -5.27
CA ARG A 35 -5.86 8.35 -4.62
C ARG A 35 -7.21 8.98 -4.27
N VAL A 36 -8.16 9.02 -5.21
CA VAL A 36 -9.50 9.58 -4.96
C VAL A 36 -10.20 8.82 -3.84
N LYS A 37 -10.09 7.49 -3.83
CA LYS A 37 -10.57 6.65 -2.73
C LYS A 37 -9.95 7.08 -1.40
N LEU A 38 -8.63 7.21 -1.30
CA LEU A 38 -7.94 7.57 -0.06
C LEU A 38 -8.33 8.97 0.43
N ILE A 39 -8.44 9.96 -0.46
CA ILE A 39 -8.90 11.31 -0.10
C ILE A 39 -10.30 11.25 0.52
N ILE A 40 -11.25 10.58 -0.13
CA ILE A 40 -12.63 10.47 0.36
C ILE A 40 -12.70 9.69 1.68
N GLN A 41 -11.92 8.61 1.82
CA GLN A 41 -11.90 7.80 3.05
C GLN A 41 -11.26 8.52 4.23
N THR A 42 -10.31 9.41 3.98
CA THR A 42 -9.56 10.10 5.05
C THR A 42 -10.03 11.54 5.28
N GLN A 43 -11.00 12.04 4.50
CA GLN A 43 -11.42 13.44 4.54
C GLN A 43 -11.92 13.89 5.92
N ASP A 44 -12.61 13.00 6.65
CA ASP A 44 -13.14 13.28 8.00
C ASP A 44 -12.04 13.48 9.05
N ALA A 45 -10.85 12.92 8.80
CA ALA A 45 -9.69 13.05 9.67
C ALA A 45 -8.63 14.01 9.09
N ASN A 46 -8.89 14.64 7.95
CA ASN A 46 -7.93 15.53 7.31
C ASN A 46 -7.97 16.91 7.98
N PRO A 47 -6.87 17.40 8.58
CA PRO A 47 -6.87 18.67 9.31
C PRO A 47 -7.31 19.87 8.48
N ARG A 48 -6.99 19.90 7.18
CA ARG A 48 -7.39 20.99 6.27
C ARG A 48 -8.89 21.03 5.98
N ILE A 49 -9.54 19.87 6.03
CA ILE A 49 -10.98 19.77 5.81
C ILE A 49 -11.70 20.08 7.12
N MET A 50 -11.18 19.59 8.24
CA MET A 50 -11.70 19.89 9.59
C MET A 50 -11.59 21.38 9.94
N SER A 51 -10.51 22.06 9.52
CA SER A 51 -10.34 23.50 9.75
C SER A 51 -11.19 24.38 8.82
N GLY A 52 -11.83 23.78 7.80
CA GLY A 52 -12.57 24.52 6.78
C GLY A 52 -11.71 25.16 5.69
N GLU A 53 -10.38 24.99 5.71
CA GLU A 53 -9.46 25.50 4.68
C GLU A 53 -9.76 24.88 3.30
N VAL A 54 -10.12 23.59 3.28
CA VAL A 54 -10.52 22.86 2.08
C VAL A 54 -11.96 22.37 2.26
N PRO A 55 -12.91 22.76 1.41
CA PRO A 55 -14.27 22.29 1.54
C PRO A 55 -14.35 20.78 1.32
N ARG A 56 -15.29 20.13 2.02
CA ARG A 56 -15.52 18.68 1.94
C ARG A 56 -15.78 18.23 0.49
N TYR A 57 -15.32 17.03 0.14
CA TYR A 57 -15.61 16.46 -1.18
C TYR A 57 -17.00 15.83 -1.18
N THR A 58 -17.84 16.20 -2.14
CA THR A 58 -19.24 15.75 -2.20
C THR A 58 -19.42 14.39 -2.85
N GLY A 59 -18.38 13.89 -3.54
CA GLY A 59 -18.40 12.58 -4.19
C GLY A 59 -17.17 12.34 -5.04
N ILE A 60 -17.13 11.19 -5.70
CA ILE A 60 -16.00 10.74 -6.53
C ILE A 60 -15.73 11.69 -7.68
N GLY A 61 -16.76 12.06 -8.46
CA GLY A 61 -16.63 12.98 -9.59
C GLY A 61 -16.16 14.38 -9.17
N ASN A 62 -16.71 14.90 -8.07
CA ASN A 62 -16.27 16.18 -7.49
C ASN A 62 -14.80 16.12 -7.04
N CYS A 63 -14.38 15.02 -6.41
CA CYS A 63 -12.99 14.82 -6.00
C CYS A 63 -12.04 14.78 -7.21
N PHE A 64 -12.37 14.04 -8.27
CA PHE A 64 -11.57 14.04 -9.50
C PHE A 64 -11.42 15.45 -10.10
N ALA A 65 -12.54 16.15 -10.30
CA ALA A 65 -12.53 17.49 -10.89
C ALA A 65 -11.69 18.47 -10.06
N ARG A 66 -11.90 18.48 -8.75
CA ARG A 66 -11.20 19.39 -7.83
C ARG A 66 -9.72 19.06 -7.71
N VAL A 67 -9.34 17.79 -7.60
CA VAL A 67 -7.92 17.40 -7.58
C VAL A 67 -7.21 17.86 -8.85
N TYR A 68 -7.85 17.70 -10.01
CA TYR A 68 -7.30 18.17 -11.28
C TYR A 68 -7.15 19.70 -11.31
N GLN A 69 -8.18 20.44 -10.88
CA GLN A 69 -8.18 21.91 -10.89
C GLN A 69 -7.23 22.52 -9.84
N GLU A 70 -7.17 21.96 -8.64
CA GLU A 70 -6.42 22.49 -7.50
C GLU A 70 -4.93 22.13 -7.55
N GLN A 71 -4.58 20.95 -8.06
CA GLN A 71 -3.23 20.38 -7.95
C GLN A 71 -2.63 19.89 -9.27
N GLY A 72 -3.44 19.80 -10.34
CA GLY A 72 -3.03 19.37 -11.66
C GLY A 72 -2.97 17.84 -11.84
N LEU A 73 -2.78 17.42 -13.10
CA LEU A 73 -2.84 16.02 -13.52
C LEU A 73 -1.86 15.10 -12.78
N ARG A 74 -0.61 15.55 -12.57
CA ARG A 74 0.42 14.73 -11.91
C ARG A 74 0.07 14.38 -10.47
N ALA A 75 -0.82 15.15 -9.83
CA ALA A 75 -1.18 14.94 -8.44
C ALA A 75 -1.85 13.58 -8.23
N PHE A 76 -2.56 13.02 -9.22
CA PHE A 76 -3.19 11.70 -9.12
C PHE A 76 -2.24 10.55 -8.77
N TRP A 77 -0.93 10.71 -8.98
CA TRP A 77 0.08 9.72 -8.63
C TRP A 77 0.83 10.03 -7.32
N ALA A 78 0.35 10.99 -6.52
CA ALA A 78 0.92 11.28 -5.21
C ALA A 78 0.93 10.01 -4.31
N GLY A 79 2.11 9.66 -3.80
CA GLY A 79 2.31 8.43 -3.01
C GLY A 79 2.48 7.13 -3.83
N ASN A 80 2.31 7.14 -5.16
CA ASN A 80 2.48 5.93 -5.98
C ASN A 80 3.93 5.41 -5.98
N GLY A 81 4.93 6.30 -5.95
CA GLY A 81 6.33 5.88 -5.85
C GLY A 81 6.61 5.05 -4.59
N VAL A 82 6.00 5.43 -3.47
CA VAL A 82 6.08 4.66 -2.21
C VAL A 82 5.39 3.31 -2.35
N ASN A 83 4.26 3.25 -3.05
CA ASN A 83 3.55 2.00 -3.33
C ASN A 83 4.39 0.98 -4.11
N ILE A 84 5.16 1.46 -5.09
CA ILE A 84 6.05 0.64 -5.89
C ILE A 84 7.23 0.15 -5.04
N ILE A 85 7.87 1.07 -4.30
CA ILE A 85 9.00 0.74 -3.40
C ILE A 85 8.57 -0.30 -2.35
N ARG A 86 7.34 -0.19 -1.84
CA ARG A 86 6.77 -1.11 -0.86
C ARG A 86 6.74 -2.57 -1.32
N TYR A 87 6.66 -2.82 -2.63
CA TYR A 87 6.59 -4.18 -3.15
C TYR A 87 7.85 -4.99 -2.82
N PHE A 88 9.03 -4.37 -2.89
CA PHE A 88 10.32 -5.02 -2.67
C PHE A 88 10.48 -5.63 -1.27
N PRO A 89 10.32 -4.88 -0.15
CA PRO A 89 10.43 -5.45 1.19
C PRO A 89 9.34 -6.49 1.48
N THR A 90 8.12 -6.32 0.95
CA THR A 90 7.07 -7.34 1.07
C THR A 90 7.47 -8.64 0.38
N GLN A 91 8.04 -8.57 -0.83
CA GLN A 91 8.50 -9.78 -1.52
C GLN A 91 9.72 -10.41 -0.83
N ALA A 92 10.66 -9.59 -0.33
CA ALA A 92 11.79 -10.09 0.44
C ALA A 92 11.33 -10.85 1.70
N PHE A 93 10.35 -10.31 2.43
CA PHE A 93 9.77 -11.00 3.59
C PHE A 93 9.07 -12.31 3.19
N ASN A 94 8.26 -12.28 2.13
CA ASN A 94 7.60 -13.48 1.62
C ASN A 94 8.62 -14.55 1.22
N PHE A 95 9.72 -14.17 0.57
CA PHE A 95 10.77 -15.11 0.20
C PHE A 95 11.45 -15.72 1.44
N ALA A 96 11.77 -14.89 2.44
CA ALA A 96 12.50 -15.35 3.61
C ALA A 96 11.65 -16.19 4.58
N PHE A 97 10.36 -15.88 4.73
CA PHE A 97 9.56 -16.40 5.85
C PHE A 97 8.29 -17.16 5.46
N LYS A 98 7.82 -17.10 4.22
CA LYS A 98 6.54 -17.73 3.83
C LYS A 98 6.55 -19.24 4.05
N ASP A 99 7.61 -19.91 3.64
CA ASP A 99 7.70 -21.37 3.75
C ASP A 99 7.95 -21.82 5.19
N THR A 100 8.75 -21.05 5.96
CA THR A 100 8.91 -21.25 7.40
C THR A 100 7.58 -21.11 8.13
N ILE A 101 6.82 -20.04 7.89
CA ILE A 101 5.53 -19.80 8.52
C ILE A 101 4.54 -20.90 8.15
N LYS A 102 4.50 -21.34 6.89
CA LYS A 102 3.65 -22.47 6.47
C LYS A 102 4.07 -23.80 7.10
N GLY A 103 5.37 -24.01 7.30
CA GLY A 103 5.93 -25.21 7.92
C GLY A 103 5.58 -25.36 9.40
N LEU A 104 5.17 -24.28 10.08
CA LEU A 104 4.71 -24.31 11.48
C LEU A 104 3.31 -24.92 11.64
N PHE A 105 2.56 -25.08 10.54
CA PHE A 105 1.19 -25.61 10.59
C PHE A 105 1.14 -27.08 10.16
N PRO A 106 0.19 -27.86 10.72
CA PRO A 106 0.03 -29.26 10.37
C PRO A 106 -0.32 -29.43 8.89
N LYS A 107 0.25 -30.47 8.27
CA LYS A 107 -0.10 -30.88 6.91
C LYS A 107 -1.56 -31.35 6.90
N TYR A 108 -2.35 -30.84 5.96
CA TYR A 108 -3.75 -31.21 5.77
C TYR A 108 -3.97 -31.68 4.33
N ASN A 109 -4.98 -32.51 4.10
CA ASN A 109 -5.43 -32.82 2.74
C ASN A 109 -6.43 -31.75 2.30
N ALA A 110 -6.09 -30.97 1.27
CA ALA A 110 -6.91 -29.84 0.80
C ALA A 110 -8.29 -30.26 0.27
N LYS A 111 -8.46 -31.55 -0.09
CA LYS A 111 -9.70 -32.07 -0.68
C LYS A 111 -10.66 -32.69 0.35
N ASP A 112 -10.15 -33.20 1.46
CA ASP A 112 -10.94 -33.94 2.44
C ASP A 112 -11.31 -33.11 3.68
N ASP A 113 -10.55 -32.04 3.97
CA ASP A 113 -10.61 -31.32 5.25
C ASP A 113 -10.62 -29.79 5.07
N PHE A 114 -11.69 -29.27 4.43
CA PHE A 114 -11.81 -27.83 4.09
C PHE A 114 -11.67 -26.90 5.31
N GLY A 115 -12.20 -27.29 6.48
CA GLY A 115 -12.10 -26.47 7.70
C GLY A 115 -10.65 -26.26 8.16
N LYS A 116 -9.84 -27.32 8.13
CA LYS A 116 -8.40 -27.24 8.46
C LYS A 116 -7.61 -26.49 7.39
N PHE A 117 -7.91 -26.73 6.11
CA PHE A 117 -7.36 -25.95 5.01
C PHE A 117 -7.58 -24.45 5.22
N PHE A 118 -8.83 -24.06 5.50
CA PHE A 118 -9.19 -22.66 5.68
C PHE A 118 -8.49 -22.05 6.92
N ALA A 119 -8.57 -22.74 8.06
CA ALA A 119 -7.96 -22.27 9.30
C ALA A 119 -6.44 -22.07 9.17
N VAL A 120 -5.73 -23.03 8.56
CA VAL A 120 -4.28 -22.93 8.36
C VAL A 120 -3.93 -21.82 7.38
N ASN A 121 -4.67 -21.64 6.28
CA ASN A 121 -4.40 -20.54 5.35
C ASN A 121 -4.66 -19.17 5.97
N VAL A 122 -5.72 -19.02 6.77
CA VAL A 122 -5.99 -17.78 7.50
C VAL A 122 -4.91 -17.51 8.54
N ALA A 123 -4.55 -18.50 9.34
CA ALA A 123 -3.54 -18.33 10.40
C ALA A 123 -2.14 -18.06 9.83
N SER A 124 -1.70 -18.85 8.84
CA SER A 124 -0.39 -18.64 8.18
C SER A 124 -0.34 -17.33 7.40
N GLY A 125 -1.42 -16.97 6.70
CA GLY A 125 -1.54 -15.68 6.01
C GLY A 125 -1.56 -14.50 6.98
N GLY A 126 -2.24 -14.63 8.11
CA GLY A 126 -2.31 -13.62 9.16
C GLY A 126 -0.94 -13.38 9.82
N LEU A 127 -0.22 -14.44 10.19
CA LEU A 127 1.13 -14.34 10.77
C LEU A 127 2.14 -13.77 9.77
N ALA A 128 2.11 -14.23 8.52
CA ALA A 128 2.99 -13.69 7.48
C ALA A 128 2.66 -12.22 7.19
N GLY A 129 1.37 -11.86 7.16
CA GLY A 129 0.91 -10.48 7.01
C GLY A 129 1.39 -9.58 8.15
N ALA A 130 1.22 -10.02 9.41
CA ALA A 130 1.67 -9.29 10.58
C ALA A 130 3.19 -9.09 10.58
N GLY A 131 3.96 -10.15 10.32
CA GLY A 131 5.42 -10.08 10.24
C GLY A 131 5.92 -9.16 9.13
N SER A 132 5.31 -9.23 7.94
CA SER A 132 5.64 -8.30 6.84
C SER A 132 5.26 -6.86 7.21
N LEU A 133 4.14 -6.66 7.92
CA LEU A 133 3.70 -5.33 8.31
C LEU A 133 4.67 -4.67 9.28
N CYS A 134 5.28 -5.41 10.21
CA CYS A 134 6.30 -4.86 11.10
C CYS A 134 7.46 -4.15 10.37
N ILE A 135 7.80 -4.60 9.16
CA ILE A 135 8.85 -4.00 8.33
C ILE A 135 8.28 -2.90 7.44
N VAL A 136 7.09 -3.14 6.89
CA VAL A 136 6.53 -2.35 5.78
C VAL A 136 5.64 -1.20 6.26
N TYR A 137 5.21 -1.20 7.52
CA TYR A 137 4.26 -0.23 8.08
C TYR A 137 4.68 1.24 7.86
N PRO A 138 5.96 1.65 8.05
CA PRO A 138 6.36 3.03 7.78
C PRO A 138 6.13 3.45 6.31
N LEU A 139 6.31 2.53 5.36
CA LEU A 139 6.05 2.79 3.94
C LEU A 139 4.55 2.90 3.65
N ASP A 140 3.72 2.04 4.25
CA ASP A 140 2.26 2.11 4.14
C ASP A 140 1.71 3.42 4.74
N TYR A 141 2.26 3.83 5.88
CA TYR A 141 1.96 5.10 6.51
C TYR A 141 2.28 6.27 5.56
N ALA A 142 3.51 6.35 5.07
CA ALA A 142 3.96 7.45 4.22
C ALA A 142 3.19 7.52 2.89
N ARG A 143 2.89 6.37 2.28
CA ARG A 143 2.03 6.27 1.09
C ARG A 143 0.66 6.90 1.35
N THR A 144 0.03 6.55 2.46
CA THR A 144 -1.32 7.04 2.81
C THR A 144 -1.30 8.55 3.04
N ARG A 145 -0.32 9.07 3.79
CA ARG A 145 -0.18 10.52 4.06
C ARG A 145 0.13 11.35 2.82
N LEU A 146 0.94 10.82 1.90
CA LEU A 146 1.23 11.50 0.63
C LEU A 146 0.03 11.48 -0.33
N ALA A 147 -0.75 10.40 -0.33
CA ALA A 147 -1.92 10.26 -1.18
C ALA A 147 -3.11 11.12 -0.71
N SER A 148 -3.27 11.27 0.62
CA SER A 148 -4.35 12.05 1.23
C SER A 148 -4.09 13.56 1.32
N ASP A 149 -2.95 14.05 0.83
CA ASP A 149 -2.64 15.49 0.80
C ASP A 149 -3.55 16.21 -0.23
N VAL A 150 -4.24 17.25 0.25
CA VAL A 150 -5.31 17.99 -0.45
C VAL A 150 -5.08 19.51 -0.37
N GLY A 151 -5.71 20.25 -1.27
CA GLY A 151 -5.60 21.71 -1.37
C GLY A 151 -4.56 22.18 -2.38
N SER A 152 -4.70 23.43 -2.82
CA SER A 152 -3.89 24.10 -3.85
C SER A 152 -2.63 24.82 -3.32
N GLY A 153 -2.37 24.72 -2.01
CA GLY A 153 -1.25 25.37 -1.32
C GLY A 153 0.03 24.53 -1.23
N LYS A 154 0.92 24.90 -0.29
CA LYS A 154 2.15 24.13 -0.02
C LYS A 154 1.80 22.70 0.37
N LYS A 155 2.37 21.72 -0.35
CA LYS A 155 2.26 20.29 0.00
C LYS A 155 2.67 20.06 1.44
N GLN A 156 1.89 19.27 2.19
CA GLN A 156 2.19 18.96 3.58
C GLN A 156 3.51 18.18 3.70
N PHE A 157 3.77 17.33 2.70
CA PHE A 157 4.99 16.54 2.56
C PHE A 157 5.58 16.66 1.17
N LYS A 158 6.90 16.82 1.09
CA LYS A 158 7.63 16.89 -0.19
C LYS A 158 7.90 15.51 -0.81
N GLY A 159 7.86 14.45 0.00
CA GLY A 159 8.12 13.07 -0.44
C GLY A 159 8.18 12.10 0.73
N LEU A 160 8.61 10.86 0.45
CA LEU A 160 8.68 9.76 1.42
C LEU A 160 9.56 10.11 2.63
N THR A 161 10.81 10.53 2.39
CA THR A 161 11.77 10.83 3.45
C THR A 161 11.32 12.01 4.30
N ASP A 162 10.82 13.08 3.67
CA ASP A 162 10.25 14.24 4.37
C ASP A 162 9.05 13.85 5.24
N CYS A 163 8.18 12.95 4.75
CA CYS A 163 7.05 12.44 5.51
C CYS A 163 7.50 11.65 6.74
N LEU A 164 8.37 10.66 6.57
CA LEU A 164 8.87 9.83 7.66
C LEU A 164 9.60 10.67 8.73
N VAL A 165 10.47 11.59 8.31
CA VAL A 165 11.27 12.42 9.23
C VAL A 165 10.38 13.41 9.99
N LYS A 166 9.44 14.09 9.32
CA LYS A 166 8.51 15.02 9.99
C LYS A 166 7.58 14.30 10.97
N THR A 167 7.12 13.11 10.62
CA THR A 167 6.27 12.30 11.49
C THR A 167 7.05 11.80 12.71
N ALA A 168 8.26 11.28 12.51
CA ALA A 168 9.12 10.82 13.60
C ALA A 168 9.50 11.94 14.59
N LYS A 169 9.64 13.18 14.11
CA LYS A 169 9.90 14.38 14.94
C LYS A 169 8.63 15.01 15.54
N GLY A 170 7.45 14.50 15.19
CA GLY A 170 6.17 15.03 15.66
C GLY A 170 5.84 14.62 17.11
N PRO A 171 4.79 15.20 17.71
CA PRO A 171 4.43 14.99 19.11
C PRO A 171 4.02 13.55 19.47
N LYS A 172 3.63 12.73 18.47
CA LYS A 172 3.36 11.29 18.64
C LYS A 172 4.56 10.39 18.30
N GLY A 173 5.67 10.98 17.83
CA GLY A 173 6.94 10.32 17.56
C GLY A 173 6.87 9.11 16.61
N PHE A 174 7.83 8.20 16.79
CA PHE A 174 7.92 6.92 16.09
C PHE A 174 6.67 6.03 16.29
N PHE A 175 5.94 6.18 17.39
CA PHE A 175 4.70 5.43 17.63
C PHE A 175 3.53 5.85 16.72
N SER A 176 3.69 6.90 15.93
CA SER A 176 2.73 7.28 14.89
C SER A 176 3.08 6.76 13.49
N LEU A 177 4.26 6.14 13.34
CA LEU A 177 4.75 5.52 12.09
C LEU A 177 4.34 4.07 11.97
#